data_AF-A0A963VZD2-F1
#
_entry.id   AF-A0A963VZD2-F1
#
_cell.length_a   1.000
_cell.length_b   1.000
_cell.length_c   1.000
_cell.angle_alpha   90.00
_cell.angle_beta   90.00
_cell.angle_gamma   90.00
#
_symmetry.space_group_name_H-M   'P 1'
#
loop_
_entity.id
_entity.type
_entity.pdbx_description
1 polymer ?
#
loop_
_entity_poly.entity_id
_entity_poly.type
_entity_poly.pdbx_seq_one_letter_code
_entity_poly.pdbx_strand_id
1 'polypeptide(L)'
;MGSGSVGTKDTERPGRQERLGFRVDEETKALIERAAAAERRKLTDFCVAALTAAARRTLAEHETLVISQRDRAAFFDVLVDPPAPNERLERAFRAHRERIGS
;
A
#
# COMPACT_ATOMS: atom_id res chain seq x y z
N MET A 1 38.40 -43.92 -2.59
CA MET A 1 37.00 -44.09 -2.14
C MET A 1 36.56 -42.77 -1.52
N GLY A 2 35.96 -41.92 -2.34
CA GLY A 2 35.40 -40.65 -1.89
C GLY A 2 34.01 -40.88 -1.33
N SER A 3 33.73 -40.30 -0.17
CA SER A 3 32.36 -40.08 0.28
C SER A 3 32.30 -38.62 0.69
N GLY A 4 32.01 -37.78 -0.31
CA GLY A 4 31.60 -36.41 -0.09
C GLY A 4 30.20 -36.44 0.52
N SER A 5 30.09 -36.06 1.79
CA SER A 5 28.79 -35.81 2.40
C SER A 5 28.21 -34.55 1.77
N VAL A 6 27.11 -34.75 1.04
CA VAL A 6 26.33 -33.72 0.35
C VAL A 6 25.89 -32.66 1.35
N GLY A 7 26.27 -31.42 1.07
CA GLY A 7 25.79 -30.25 1.80
C GLY A 7 24.29 -30.09 1.60
N THR A 8 23.55 -30.06 2.71
CA THR A 8 22.21 -29.49 2.76
C THR A 8 22.32 -28.00 2.52
N LYS A 9 21.98 -27.55 1.31
CA LYS A 9 21.77 -26.14 1.04
C LYS A 9 20.51 -25.71 1.78
N ASP A 10 20.70 -25.09 2.94
CA ASP A 10 19.64 -24.34 3.62
C ASP A 10 19.05 -23.35 2.61
N THR A 11 17.74 -23.49 2.37
CA THR A 11 17.00 -22.64 1.46
C THR A 11 16.99 -21.22 2.03
N GLU A 12 17.85 -20.36 1.51
CA GLU A 12 17.88 -18.93 1.80
C GLU A 12 16.51 -18.34 1.48
N ARG A 13 15.69 -18.13 2.53
CA ARG A 13 14.61 -17.15 2.44
C ARG A 13 15.29 -15.83 2.11
N PRO A 14 14.94 -15.12 1.03
CA PRO A 14 15.54 -13.83 0.75
C PRO A 14 15.31 -12.97 2.00
N GLY A 15 16.41 -12.68 2.71
CA GLY A 15 16.35 -11.96 3.98
C GLY A 15 15.68 -10.61 3.76
N ARG A 16 15.09 -10.05 4.81
CA ARG A 16 14.68 -8.64 4.80
C ARG A 16 15.94 -7.79 4.60
N GLN A 17 16.26 -7.46 3.36
CA GLN A 17 17.50 -6.77 2.96
C GLN A 17 17.39 -5.25 3.17
N GLU A 18 16.18 -4.71 3.09
CA GLU A 18 15.90 -3.27 3.25
C GLU A 18 15.83 -2.87 4.72
N ARG A 19 16.54 -1.81 5.10
CA ARG A 19 16.62 -1.32 6.49
C ARG A 19 15.92 0.03 6.66
N LEU A 20 14.94 0.06 7.55
CA LEU A 20 14.32 1.28 8.04
C LEU A 20 15.00 1.72 9.35
N GLY A 21 15.53 2.95 9.41
CA GLY A 21 16.25 3.46 10.58
C GLY A 21 15.77 4.84 11.00
N PHE A 22 15.51 5.01 12.30
CA PHE A 22 15.04 6.27 12.88
C PHE A 22 15.77 6.59 14.18
N ARG A 23 15.82 7.87 14.52
CA ARG A 23 16.15 8.34 15.87
C ARG A 23 14.85 8.75 16.54
N VAL A 24 14.69 8.34 17.79
CA VAL A 24 13.56 8.68 18.65
C VAL A 24 14.11 9.13 20.01
N ASP A 25 13.38 9.98 20.70
CA ASP A 25 13.66 10.28 22.10
C ASP A 25 13.37 9.08 23.02
N GLU A 26 13.81 9.22 24.27
CA GLU A 26 13.68 8.18 25.28
C GLU A 26 12.22 7.86 25.63
N GLU A 27 11.37 8.88 25.70
CA GLU A 27 9.95 8.72 26.03
C GLU A 27 9.22 7.89 24.97
N THR A 28 9.44 8.24 23.69
CA THR A 28 8.89 7.51 22.53
C THR A 28 9.37 6.07 22.54
N LYS A 29 10.67 5.83 22.79
CA LYS A 29 11.20 4.47 22.85
C LYS A 29 10.53 3.65 23.97
N ALA A 30 10.42 4.21 25.17
CA ALA A 30 9.82 3.54 26.32
C ALA A 30 8.33 3.20 26.07
N LEU A 31 7.60 4.10 25.43
CA LEU A 31 6.21 3.87 25.04
C LEU A 31 6.06 2.67 24.09
N ILE A 32 6.88 2.63 23.03
CA ILE A 32 6.85 1.56 22.02
C ILE A 32 7.25 0.22 22.66
N GLU A 33 8.28 0.21 23.51
CA GLU A 33 8.69 -1.01 24.24
C GLU A 33 7.57 -1.55 25.13
N ARG A 34 6.87 -0.67 25.84
CA ARG A 34 5.72 -1.05 26.68
C ARG A 34 4.58 -1.63 25.84
N ALA A 35 4.28 -1.05 24.68
CA ALA A 35 3.24 -1.55 23.78
C ALA A 35 3.60 -2.93 23.20
N ALA A 36 4.85 -3.10 22.76
CA ALA A 36 5.35 -4.40 22.29
C ALA A 36 5.28 -5.48 23.38
N ALA A 37 5.64 -5.13 24.62
CA ALA A 37 5.54 -6.02 25.76
C ALA A 37 4.09 -6.41 26.08
N ALA A 38 3.15 -5.45 26.01
CA ALA A 38 1.72 -5.71 26.21
C ALA A 38 1.16 -6.72 25.20
N GLU A 39 1.67 -6.70 23.96
CA GLU A 39 1.29 -7.64 22.91
C GLU A 39 2.12 -8.94 22.90
N ARG A 40 3.07 -9.10 23.84
CA ARG A 40 4.00 -10.23 23.92
C ARG A 40 4.78 -10.46 22.63
N ARG A 41 5.22 -9.39 21.99
CA ARG A 41 6.02 -9.43 20.75
C ARG A 41 7.35 -8.71 20.92
N LYS A 42 8.32 -9.06 20.06
CA LYS A 42 9.59 -8.34 19.99
C LYS A 42 9.35 -6.92 19.48
N LEU A 43 10.15 -5.96 19.95
CA LEU A 43 10.07 -4.56 19.56
C LEU A 43 10.08 -4.38 18.03
N THR A 44 11.01 -5.03 17.34
CA THR A 44 11.12 -4.96 15.88
C THR A 44 9.88 -5.48 15.18
N ASP A 45 9.34 -6.61 15.62
CA ASP A 45 8.13 -7.21 15.02
C ASP A 45 6.90 -6.32 15.24
N PHE A 46 6.79 -5.72 16.44
CA PHE A 46 5.76 -4.73 16.74
C PHE A 46 5.87 -3.50 15.82
N CYS A 47 7.06 -2.91 15.69
CA CYS A 47 7.27 -1.74 14.83
C CYS A 47 6.95 -2.05 13.37
N VAL A 48 7.40 -3.18 12.83
CA VAL A 48 7.11 -3.58 11.45
C VAL A 48 5.60 -3.75 11.23
N ALA A 49 4.90 -4.41 12.17
CA ALA A 49 3.45 -4.58 12.09
C ALA A 49 2.70 -3.24 12.15
N ALA A 50 3.07 -2.37 13.11
CA ALA A 50 2.45 -1.06 13.28
C ALA A 50 2.66 -0.16 12.05
N LEU A 51 3.89 -0.09 11.52
CA LEU A 51 4.20 0.69 10.32
C LEU A 51 3.48 0.17 9.09
N THR A 52 3.40 -1.16 8.92
CA THR A 52 2.67 -1.77 7.81
C THR A 52 1.17 -1.48 7.88
N ALA A 53 0.58 -1.55 9.08
CA ALA A 53 -0.83 -1.23 9.29
C ALA A 53 -1.11 0.24 8.99
N ALA A 54 -0.27 1.15 9.50
CA ALA A 54 -0.39 2.58 9.23
C ALA A 54 -0.27 2.89 7.73
N ALA A 55 0.75 2.34 7.06
CA ALA A 55 0.95 2.54 5.62
C ALA A 55 -0.26 2.06 4.80
N ARG A 56 -0.79 0.87 5.10
CA ARG A 56 -1.99 0.34 4.43
C ARG A 56 -3.20 1.24 4.63
N ARG A 57 -3.40 1.73 5.85
CA ARG A 57 -4.50 2.63 6.17
C ARG A 57 -4.38 3.95 5.39
N THR A 58 -3.19 4.55 5.38
CA THR A 58 -2.93 5.78 4.64
C THR A 58 -3.16 5.60 3.14
N LEU A 59 -2.64 4.52 2.54
CA LEU A 59 -2.90 4.24 1.12
C LEU A 59 -4.40 4.02 0.86
N ALA A 60 -5.09 3.27 1.71
CA ALA A 60 -6.54 3.07 1.56
C ALA A 60 -7.31 4.41 1.65
N GLU A 61 -6.95 5.31 2.56
CA GLU A 61 -7.58 6.64 2.68
C GLU A 61 -7.36 7.52 1.44
N HIS A 62 -6.23 7.38 0.75
CA HIS A 62 -5.90 8.19 -0.42
C HIS A 62 -6.29 7.56 -1.77
N GLU A 63 -6.33 6.23 -1.86
CA GLU A 63 -6.59 5.48 -3.10
C GLU A 63 -8.04 4.98 -3.19
N THR A 64 -8.77 4.93 -2.07
CA THR A 64 -10.17 4.48 -2.07
C THR A 64 -11.11 5.67 -2.22
N LEU A 65 -11.71 5.80 -3.40
CA LEU A 65 -12.91 6.61 -3.59
C LEU A 65 -14.07 5.95 -2.82
N VAL A 66 -14.32 6.40 -1.60
CA VAL A 66 -15.49 5.96 -0.82
C VAL A 66 -16.71 6.67 -1.39
N ILE A 67 -17.29 6.04 -2.41
CA ILE A 67 -18.49 6.51 -3.07
C ILE A 67 -19.70 6.14 -2.19
N SER A 68 -20.56 7.12 -1.88
CA SER A 68 -21.79 6.89 -1.12
C SER A 68 -22.69 5.87 -1.83
N GLN A 69 -23.64 5.25 -1.13
CA GLN A 69 -24.53 4.27 -1.79
C GLN A 69 -25.31 4.88 -2.97
N ARG A 70 -25.68 6.16 -2.85
CA ARG A 70 -26.36 6.92 -3.92
C ARG A 70 -25.44 7.15 -5.11
N ASP A 71 -24.21 7.58 -4.84
CA ASP A 71 -23.25 7.86 -5.91
C ASP A 71 -22.76 6.56 -6.57
N ARG A 72 -22.81 5.44 -5.86
CA ARG A 72 -22.49 4.11 -6.38
C ARG A 72 -23.53 3.65 -7.39
N ALA A 73 -24.82 3.82 -7.09
CA ALA A 73 -25.89 3.54 -8.04
C ALA A 73 -25.75 4.40 -9.30
N ALA A 74 -25.57 5.72 -9.13
CA ALA A 74 -25.35 6.62 -10.25
C ALA A 74 -24.09 6.26 -11.08
N PHE A 75 -23.01 5.83 -10.42
CA PHE A 75 -21.79 5.38 -11.09
C PHE A 75 -22.02 4.07 -11.87
N PHE A 76 -22.70 3.08 -11.30
CA PHE A 76 -23.04 1.84 -12.00
C PHE A 76 -24.01 2.08 -13.15
N ASP A 77 -25.02 2.94 -12.96
CA ASP A 77 -25.97 3.30 -14.02
C ASP A 77 -25.23 3.92 -15.22
N VAL A 78 -24.25 4.79 -14.97
CA VAL A 78 -23.39 5.38 -16.02
C VAL A 78 -22.46 4.34 -16.68
N LEU A 79 -22.09 3.25 -16.00
CA LEU A 79 -21.31 2.16 -16.62
C LEU A 79 -22.17 1.25 -17.49
N VAL A 80 -23.44 1.03 -17.12
CA VAL A 80 -24.37 0.15 -17.82
C VAL A 80 -25.05 0.86 -19.00
N ASP A 81 -25.45 2.11 -18.79
CA ASP A 81 -26.04 2.98 -19.80
C ASP A 81 -25.29 4.32 -19.84
N PRO A 82 -24.14 4.37 -20.55
CA PRO A 82 -23.32 5.57 -20.60
C PRO A 82 -24.08 6.70 -21.33
N PRO A 83 -24.32 7.85 -20.67
CA PRO A 83 -24.98 8.97 -21.33
C PRO A 83 -24.10 9.53 -22.44
N ALA A 84 -24.73 10.13 -23.45
CA ALA A 84 -24.01 10.79 -24.52
C ALA A 84 -23.06 11.88 -23.95
N PRO A 85 -21.83 12.00 -24.49
CA PRO A 85 -20.90 13.04 -24.09
C PRO A 85 -21.54 14.42 -24.24
N ASN A 86 -21.41 15.27 -23.22
CA ASN A 86 -21.86 16.65 -23.36
C ASN A 86 -20.89 17.46 -24.25
N GLU A 87 -21.35 18.57 -24.81
CA GLU A 87 -20.54 19.39 -25.73
C GLU A 87 -19.20 19.85 -25.12
N ARG A 88 -19.15 20.05 -23.79
CA ARG A 88 -17.91 20.41 -23.09
C ARG A 88 -16.89 19.28 -23.12
N LEU A 89 -17.35 18.05 -22.89
CA LEU A 89 -16.51 16.85 -22.93
C LEU A 89 -16.03 16.57 -24.36
N GLU A 90 -16.88 16.73 -25.36
CA GLU A 90 -16.46 16.63 -26.76
C GLU A 90 -15.38 17.64 -27.14
N ARG A 91 -15.55 18.91 -26.74
CA ARG A 91 -14.54 19.96 -26.96
C ARG A 91 -13.22 19.60 -26.26
N ALA A 92 -13.27 19.06 -25.05
CA ALA A 92 -12.07 18.63 -24.33
C ALA A 92 -11.35 17.47 -25.04
N PHE A 93 -12.09 16.47 -25.57
CA PHE A 93 -11.50 15.39 -26.35
C PHE A 93 -10.86 15.88 -27.66
N ARG A 94 -11.49 16.84 -28.36
CA ARG A 94 -10.90 17.46 -29.56
C ARG A 94 -9.59 18.17 -29.23
N ALA A 95 -9.60 19.05 -28.22
CA ALA A 95 -8.41 19.77 -27.79
C ALA A 95 -7.29 18.84 -27.28
N HIS A 96 -7.63 17.75 -26.61
CA HIS A 96 -6.66 16.75 -26.17
C HIS A 96 -5.99 16.03 -27.35
N ARG A 97 -6.78 15.66 -28.38
CA ARG A 97 -6.26 14.99 -29.59
C ARG A 97 -5.30 15.88 -30.36
N GLU A 98 -5.59 17.17 -30.47
CA GLU A 98 -4.70 18.16 -31.09
C GLU A 98 -3.39 18.33 -30.31
N ARG A 99 -3.42 18.21 -28.97
CA ARG A 99 -2.24 18.32 -28.10
C ARG A 99 -1.35 17.08 -28.04
N ILE A 100 -1.91 15.89 -28.17
CA ILE A 100 -1.16 14.61 -28.07
C ILE A 100 -0.79 14.07 -29.45
N GLY A 101 -1.45 14.53 -30.51
CA GLY A 101 -1.16 14.18 -31.90
C GLY A 101 -0.03 14.98 -32.59
N SER A 102 0.79 15.74 -31.84
CA SER A 102 1.98 16.44 -32.35
C SER A 102 3.27 15.82 -31.84
#